data_AF-A0A525IEE8-F1
#
_entry.id   AF-A0A525IEE8-F1
#
_cell.length_a   1.000
_cell.length_b   1.000
_cell.length_c   1.000
_cell.angle_alpha   90.00
_cell.angle_beta   90.00
_cell.angle_gamma   90.00
#
_symmetry.space_group_name_H-M   'P 1'
#
loop_
_entity.id
_entity.type
_entity.pdbx_description
1 polymer ?
#
loop_
_entity_poly.entity_id
_entity_poly.type
_entity_poly.pdbx_seq_one_letter_code
_entity_poly.pdbx_strand_id
1 'polypeptide(L)' 'MEVMVILVPLALGLGLVGLLGFLWSLKSGQYDDLEGAAWRAIADDEPAPNPPPD' A
#
# COMPACT_ATOMS: atom_id res chain seq x y z
N MET A 1 -8.84 13.45 33.89
CA MET A 1 -7.82 12.38 33.97
C MET A 1 -8.36 11.02 33.55
N GLU A 2 -9.64 10.71 33.79
CA GLU A 2 -10.31 9.47 33.33
C GLU A 2 -10.12 9.15 31.84
N VAL A 3 -10.24 10.16 30.96
CA VAL A 3 -10.15 9.93 29.51
C VAL A 3 -8.77 9.42 29.05
N MET A 4 -7.69 9.79 29.76
CA MET A 4 -6.34 9.35 29.41
C MET A 4 -6.17 7.84 29.63
N VAL A 5 -6.88 7.27 30.61
CA VAL A 5 -6.88 5.83 30.90
C VAL A 5 -7.46 5.03 29.73
N ILE A 6 -8.33 5.62 28.92
CA ILE A 6 -8.90 5.00 27.72
C ILE A 6 -8.07 5.33 26.48
N LEU A 7 -7.71 6.61 26.31
CA LEU A 7 -7.02 7.08 25.11
C LEU A 7 -5.60 6.55 24.99
N VAL A 8 -4.88 6.37 26.09
CA VAL A 8 -3.49 5.86 26.04
C VAL A 8 -3.46 4.40 25.55
N PRO A 9 -4.21 3.45 26.13
CA PRO A 9 -4.28 2.09 25.59
C PRO A 9 -4.83 2.05 24.16
N LEU A 10 -5.83 2.88 23.85
CA LEU A 10 -6.39 2.95 22.50
C LEU A 10 -5.33 3.41 21.47
N ALA A 11 -4.58 4.47 21.77
CA ALA A 11 -3.53 4.97 20.90
C ALA A 11 -2.40 3.94 20.71
N LEU A 12 -1.97 3.29 21.80
CA LEU A 12 -0.98 2.20 21.73
C LEU A 12 -1.50 1.01 20.91
N GLY A 13 -2.76 0.63 21.09
CA GLY A 13 -3.41 -0.44 20.33
C GLY A 13 -3.48 -0.11 18.83
N LEU A 14 -3.92 1.10 18.48
CA LEU A 14 -3.97 1.57 17.09
C LEU A 14 -2.56 1.62 16.47
N GLY A 15 -1.57 2.10 17.21
CA GLY A 15 -0.17 2.08 16.77
C GLY A 15 0.36 0.66 16.53
N LEU A 16 0.04 -0.28 17.42
CA LEU A 16 0.44 -1.68 17.28
C LEU A 16 -0.24 -2.35 16.08
N VAL A 17 -1.55 -2.11 15.87
CA VAL A 17 -2.28 -2.62 14.71
C VAL A 17 -1.66 -2.08 13.41
N GLY A 18 -1.35 -0.79 13.34
CA GLY A 18 -0.66 -0.20 12.21
C GLY A 18 0.71 -0.83 11.96
N LEU A 19 1.51 -1.03 13.02
CA LEU A 19 2.83 -1.66 12.93
C LEU A 19 2.74 -3.10 12.43
N LEU A 20 1.83 -3.91 12.98
CA LEU A 20 1.64 -5.30 12.55
C LEU A 20 1.15 -5.37 11.10
N GLY A 21 0.21 -4.51 10.71
CA GLY A 21 -0.23 -4.39 9.32
C GLY A 21 0.91 -4.02 8.38
N PHE A 22 1.75 -3.07 8.77
CA PHE A 22 2.94 -2.68 8.00
C PHE A 22 3.94 -3.83 7.84
N LEU A 23 4.30 -4.52 8.92
CA LEU A 23 5.21 -5.67 8.87
C LEU A 23 4.63 -6.82 8.04
N TRP A 24 3.33 -7.07 8.13
CA TRP A 24 2.64 -8.04 7.27
C TRP A 24 2.69 -7.63 5.79
N SER A 25 2.52 -6.35 5.48
CA SER A 25 2.62 -5.81 4.12
C SER A 25 4.04 -5.94 3.53
N LEU A 26 5.08 -5.78 4.36
CA LEU A 26 6.46 -6.03 3.94
C LEU A 26 6.69 -7.52 3.67
N LYS A 27 6.25 -8.39 4.58
CA LYS A 27 6.41 -9.85 4.42
C LYS A 27 5.66 -10.41 3.21
N SER A 28 4.55 -9.80 2.82
CA SER A 28 3.75 -10.25 1.67
C SER A 28 4.32 -9.83 0.31
N GLY A 29 5.44 -9.10 0.27
CA GLY A 29 6.10 -8.72 -0.98
C GLY A 29 5.36 -7.65 -1.78
N GLN A 30 4.36 -6.96 -1.18
CA GLN A 30 3.60 -5.91 -1.89
C GLN A 30 4.47 -4.75 -2.36
N TYR A 31 5.63 -4.55 -1.75
CA TYR A 31 6.57 -3.48 -2.08
C TYR A 31 7.62 -3.88 -3.12
N ASP A 32 7.62 -5.14 -3.59
CA ASP A 32 8.63 -5.65 -4.53
C ASP A 32 8.37 -5.17 -5.97
N ASP A 33 7.13 -4.80 -6.31
CA ASP A 33 6.71 -4.34 -7.64
C ASP A 33 6.14 -2.91 -7.62
N LEU A 34 6.74 -2.02 -6.83
CA LEU A 34 6.35 -0.60 -6.84
C LEU A 34 6.72 0.09 -8.16
N GLU A 35 7.86 -0.27 -8.74
CA GLU A 35 8.38 0.33 -9.96
C GLU A 35 7.54 -0.06 -11.19
N GLY A 36 7.17 -1.34 -11.32
CA GLY A 36 6.29 -1.81 -12.40
C GLY A 36 4.83 -1.35 -12.23
N ALA A 37 4.35 -1.16 -11.00
CA ALA A 37 3.06 -0.51 -10.76
C ALA A 37 3.04 0.95 -11.23
N ALA A 38 4.10 1.72 -10.96
CA ALA A 38 4.22 3.10 -11.44
C ALA A 38 4.32 3.18 -12.97
N TRP A 39 5.10 2.29 -13.59
CA TRP A 39 5.20 2.23 -15.05
C TRP A 39 3.86 1.93 -15.71
N ARG A 40 3.09 0.95 -15.21
CA ARG A 40 1.74 0.65 -15.71
C ARG A 40 0.79 1.84 -15.57
N ALA A 41 0.81 2.53 -14.43
CA ALA A 41 -0.05 3.69 -14.20
C ALA A 41 0.19 4.84 -15.19
N ILE A 42 1.39 4.95 -15.78
CA ILE A 42 1.73 5.95 -16.80
C ILE A 42 1.50 5.38 -18.21
N ALA A 43 1.87 4.12 -18.44
CA ALA A 43 1.77 3.45 -19.74
C ALA A 43 0.34 3.07 -20.14
N ASP A 44 -0.61 2.99 -19.21
CA ASP A 44 -2.03 2.76 -19.49
C ASP A 44 -2.65 3.85 -20.40
N ASP A 45 -2.02 5.03 -20.50
CA ASP A 45 -2.42 6.11 -21.40
C ASP A 45 -1.83 6.00 -22.82
N GLU A 46 -0.89 5.08 -23.08
CA GLU A 46 -0.33 4.88 -24.42
C GLU A 46 -1.20 3.94 -25.27
N PRO A 47 -1.72 4.40 -26.43
CA PRO A 47 -2.52 3.55 -27.30
C PRO A 47 -1.65 2.42 -27.86
N ALA A 48 -2.15 1.18 -27.74
CA ALA A 48 -1.48 0.01 -28.29
C ALA A 48 -1.19 0.21 -29.80
N PRO A 49 -0.03 -0.23 -30.29
CA PRO A 49 0.29 -0.14 -31.72
C PRO A 49 -0.80 -0.82 -32.55
N ASN A 50 -1.34 -0.13 -33.55
CA ASN A 50 -2.30 -0.73 -34.47
C ASN A 50 -1.65 -1.97 -35.11
N PRO A 51 -2.36 -3.11 -35.17
CA PRO A 51 -1.83 -4.30 -35.81
C PRO A 51 -1.50 -4.02 -37.29
N PRO A 52 -0.49 -4.69 -37.86
CA PRO A 52 -0.12 -4.50 -39.27
C PRO A 52 -1.32 -4.78 -40.18
N PRO A 53 -1.53 -4.01 -41.25
CA PRO A 53 -2.56 -4.33 -42.24
C PRO A 53 -2.19 -5.63 -42.97
N ASP A 54 -3.18 -6.51 -43.08
CA ASP A 54 -3.13 -7.84 -43.73
C ASP A 54 -2.53 -7.81 -45.16
#